data_AF-A0A2A5BCI7-F1
#
_entry.id   AF-A0A2A5BCI7-F1
#
_cell.length_a   1.000
_cell.length_b   1.000
_cell.length_c   1.000
_cell.angle_alpha   90.00
_cell.angle_beta   90.00
_cell.angle_gamma   90.00
#
_symmetry.space_group_name_H-M   'P 1'
#
loop_
_entity.id
_entity.type
_entity.pdbx_description
1 polymer ?
#
loop_
_entity_poly.entity_id
_entity_poly.type
_entity_poly.pdbx_seq_one_letter_code
_entity_poly.pdbx_strand_id
1 'polypeptide(L)' 'IVEAICARFRAVLLTSLTTIAGLLPILFETSLQAQFLIPMAISIVFGLAYGTFLILFFIPALLMMIEGGKNRLGIRT' A
#
# COMPACT_ATOMS: atom_id res chain seq x y z
N ILE A 1 -17.35 0.14 -9.71
CA ILE A 1 -15.90 -0.17 -9.84
C ILE A 1 -15.05 1.05 -9.49
N VAL A 2 -15.23 2.21 -10.15
CA VAL A 2 -14.44 3.44 -9.85
C VAL A 2 -14.56 3.88 -8.38
N GLU A 3 -15.75 3.93 -7.80
CA GLU A 3 -15.92 4.27 -6.37
C GLU A 3 -15.23 3.27 -5.43
N ALA A 4 -15.31 1.97 -5.73
CA ALA A 4 -14.63 0.94 -4.96
C ALA A 4 -13.10 1.06 -5.05
N ILE A 5 -12.58 1.42 -6.22
CA ILE A 5 -11.15 1.71 -6.43
C ILE A 5 -10.75 2.98 -5.65
N CYS A 6 -11.55 4.05 -5.71
CA CYS A 6 -11.30 5.28 -4.94
C CYS A 6 -11.34 5.05 -3.42
N ALA A 7 -12.26 4.23 -2.92
CA ALA A 7 -12.33 3.87 -1.51
C ALA A 7 -11.07 3.10 -1.06
N ARG A 8 -10.59 2.15 -1.88
CA ARG A 8 -9.34 1.41 -1.64
C ARG A 8 -8.12 2.33 -1.69
N PHE A 9 -8.06 3.24 -2.66
CA PHE A 9 -6.97 4.22 -2.79
C PHE A 9 -6.84 5.08 -1.53
N ARG A 10 -7.95 5.67 -1.07
CA ARG A 10 -7.95 6.51 0.14
C ARG A 10 -7.53 5.70 1.36
N ALA A 11 -8.06 4.49 1.52
CA ALA A 11 -7.71 3.62 2.65
C ALA A 11 -6.22 3.27 2.68
N VAL A 12 -5.65 2.83 1.55
CA VAL A 12 -4.23 2.43 1.45
C VAL A 12 -3.29 3.63 1.60
N LEU A 13 -3.64 4.78 1.02
CA LEU A 13 -2.87 6.00 1.24
C LEU A 13 -2.84 6.40 2.72
N LEU A 14 -4.00 6.41 3.38
CA LEU A 14 -4.11 6.85 4.77
C LEU A 14 -3.34 5.91 5.71
N THR A 15 -3.42 4.59 5.51
CA THR A 15 -2.64 3.63 6.30
C THR A 15 -1.14 3.76 6.04
N SER A 16 -0.72 3.92 4.78
CA SER A 16 0.70 4.12 4.46
C SER A 16 1.27 5.38 5.11
N LEU A 17 0.51 6.49 5.05
CA LEU A 17 0.89 7.77 5.63
C LEU A 17 1.00 7.69 7.16
N THR A 18 0.04 7.04 7.83
CA THR A 18 0.07 6.83 9.28
C THR A 18 1.27 5.98 9.71
N THR A 19 1.62 4.93 8.96
CA THR A 19 2.77 4.08 9.30
C THR A 19 4.08 4.85 9.15
N ILE A 20 4.25 5.61 8.06
CA ILE A 20 5.44 6.46 7.87
C ILE A 20 5.53 7.51 8.96
N ALA A 21 4.41 8.17 9.29
CA ALA A 21 4.35 9.15 10.37
C ALA A 21 4.69 8.54 11.74
N GLY A 22 4.24 7.31 12.02
CA GLY A 22 4.52 6.60 13.27
C GLY A 22 5.97 6.12 13.41
N LEU A 23 6.64 5.84 12.29
CA LEU A 23 8.06 5.46 12.27
C LEU A 23 9.00 6.67 12.24
N LEU A 24 8.50 7.85 11.87
CA LEU A 24 9.25 9.10 11.85
C LEU A 24 9.96 9.42 13.18
N PRO A 25 9.33 9.35 14.38
CA PRO A 25 10.03 9.63 15.64
C PRO A 25 11.14 8.62 15.97
N ILE A 26 11.02 7.37 15.52
CA ILE A 26 12.05 6.33 15.73
C ILE A 26 13.32 6.66 14.93
N LEU A 27 13.17 7.30 13.76
CA LEU A 27 14.30 7.79 12.96
C LEU A 27 15.05 8.96 13.63
N PHE A 28 14.42 9.70 14.54
CA PHE A 28 15.03 10.80 15.28
C PHE A 28 15.57 10.39 16.66
N GLU A 29 15.37 9.14 17.07
CA GLU A 29 15.86 8.65 18.34
C GLU A 29 17.33 8.20 18.24
N THR A 30 18.18 8.72 19.13
CA THR A 30 19.63 8.49 19.13
C THR A 30 20.07 7.42 20.13
N SER A 31 19.13 6.82 20.87
CA SER A 31 19.42 5.76 21.85
C SER A 31 20.05 4.51 21.22
N LEU A 32 20.93 3.83 21.97
CA LEU A 32 21.65 2.62 21.53
C LEU A 32 20.70 1.47 21.10
N GLN A 33 19.50 1.39 21.69
CA GLN A 33 18.46 0.46 21.24
C GLN A 33 17.79 0.90 19.93
N ALA A 34 17.67 2.20 19.67
CA ALA A 34 17.09 2.72 18.42
C ALA A 34 17.99 2.47 17.21
N GLN A 35 19.31 2.36 17.38
CA GLN A 35 20.24 2.08 16.27
C GLN A 35 19.96 0.76 15.53
N PHE A 36 19.40 -0.24 16.21
CA PHE A 36 18.94 -1.48 15.57
C PHE A 36 17.57 -1.33 14.88
N LEU A 37 16.74 -0.41 15.36
CA LEU A 37 15.39 -0.16 14.83
C LEU A 37 15.42 0.75 13.59
N ILE A 38 16.41 1.64 13.47
CA ILE A 38 16.60 2.52 12.31
C ILE A 38 16.66 1.73 10.97
N PRO A 39 17.54 0.73 10.79
CA PRO A 39 17.61 -0.02 9.51
C PRO A 39 16.34 -0.84 9.23
N MET A 40 15.65 -1.29 10.27
CA MET A 40 14.36 -1.96 10.14
C MET A 40 13.28 -0.98 9.65
N ALA A 41 13.17 0.19 10.28
CA ALA A 41 12.21 1.23 9.93
C ALA A 41 12.40 1.73 8.49
N ILE A 42 13.65 1.94 8.07
CA ILE A 42 13.98 2.33 6.69
C ILE A 42 13.48 1.28 5.69
N SER A 43 13.73 0.00 5.96
CA SER A 43 13.29 -1.10 5.10
C SER A 43 11.76 -1.17 4.99
N ILE A 44 11.05 -0.99 6.10
CA ILE A 44 9.58 -0.98 6.13
C ILE A 44 9.03 0.21 5.36
N VAL A 45 9.55 1.42 5.57
CA VAL A 45 9.08 2.63 4.87
C VAL A 45 9.27 2.50 3.36
N PHE A 46 10.43 2.03 2.91
CA PHE A 46 10.68 1.79 1.48
C PHE A 46 9.78 0.69 0.91
N GLY A 47 9.68 -0.44 1.60
CA GLY A 47 8.83 -1.57 1.17
C GLY A 47 7.35 -1.19 1.12
N LEU A 48 6.89 -0.39 2.08
CA LEU A 48 5.52 0.12 2.13
C LEU A 48 5.25 1.14 1.03
N ALA A 49 6.17 2.07 0.76
CA ALA A 49 6.02 3.04 -0.31
C ALA A 49 5.94 2.34 -1.68
N TYR A 50 6.85 1.40 -1.94
CA TYR A 50 6.85 0.62 -3.17
C TYR A 50 5.62 -0.29 -3.27
N GLY A 51 5.26 -0.99 -2.20
CA GLY A 51 4.08 -1.85 -2.14
C GLY A 51 2.78 -1.05 -2.32
N THR A 52 2.70 0.16 -1.75
CA THR A 52 1.55 1.06 -1.92
C THR A 52 1.40 1.46 -3.38
N PHE A 53 2.50 1.83 -4.04
CA PHE A 53 2.50 2.13 -5.48
C PHE A 53 2.04 0.93 -6.31
N LEU A 54 2.57 -0.26 -6.05
CA LEU A 54 2.15 -1.48 -6.72
C LEU A 54 0.67 -1.77 -6.49
N ILE A 55 0.17 -1.75 -5.26
CA ILE A 55 -1.23 -2.01 -4.95
C ILE A 55 -2.14 -1.03 -5.69
N LEU A 56 -1.75 0.24 -5.75
CA LEU A 56 -2.52 1.28 -6.39
C LEU A 56 -2.68 1.15 -7.90
N PHE A 57 -1.64 0.68 -8.58
CA PHE A 57 -1.69 0.48 -10.03
C PHE A 57 -2.11 -0.95 -10.41
N PHE A 58 -1.62 -1.95 -9.69
CA PHE A 58 -1.77 -3.36 -10.02
C PHE A 58 -3.15 -3.91 -9.67
N ILE A 59 -3.72 -3.54 -8.51
CA ILE A 59 -5.07 -3.99 -8.13
C ILE A 59 -6.15 -3.53 -9.10
N PRO A 60 -6.25 -2.23 -9.48
CA PRO A 60 -7.28 -1.82 -10.44
C PRO A 60 -7.06 -2.45 -11.82
N ALA A 61 -5.81 -2.62 -12.27
CA ALA A 61 -5.50 -3.31 -13.52
C ALA A 61 -5.96 -4.78 -13.50
N LEU A 62 -5.69 -5.50 -12.40
CA LEU A 62 -6.17 -6.87 -12.20
C LEU A 62 -7.70 -6.96 -12.18
N LEU A 63 -8.36 -6.06 -11.46
CA LEU A 63 -9.82 -6.04 -11.39
C LEU A 63 -10.44 -5.78 -12.77
N MET A 64 -9.90 -4.86 -13.55
CA MET A 64 -10.34 -4.62 -14.93
C MET A 64 -10.14 -5.85 -15.82
N MET A 65 -9.01 -6.56 -15.67
CA MET A 65 -8.73 -7.76 -16.45
C MET A 65 -9.69 -8.92 -16.09
N ILE A 66 -9.95 -9.11 -14.81
CA ILE A 66 -10.89 -10.13 -14.31
C ILE A 66 -12.32 -9.80 -14.77
N GLU A 67 -12.76 -8.54 -14.63
CA GLU A 67 -14.08 -8.10 -15.07
C GLU A 67 -14.24 -8.25 -16.59
N GLY A 68 -13.21 -7.87 -17.36
CA GLY A 68 -13.18 -8.03 -18.82
C GLY A 68 -13.23 -9.50 -19.25
N GLY A 69 -12.47 -10.38 -18.58
CA GLY A 69 -12.49 -11.82 -18.83
C GLY A 69 -13.82 -12.48 -18.46
N LYS A 70 -14.41 -12.10 -17.31
CA LYS A 70 -15.74 -12.54 -16.87
C LYS A 70 -16.81 -12.14 -17.88
N ASN A 71 -16.74 -10.91 -18.42
CA ASN A 71 -17.68 -10.43 -19.44
C ASN A 71 -17.57 -11.21 -20.76
N ARG A 72 -16.39 -11.75 -21.09
CA ARG A 72 -16.17 -12.61 -22.27
C ARG A 72 -16.65 -14.05 -22.08
N LEU A 73 -16.65 -14.55 -20.84
CA LEU A 73 -17.04 -15.92 -20.50
C LEU A 73 -18.54 -16.11 -20.26
N GLY A 74 -19.36 -15.05 -20.36
CA GLY A 74 -20.82 -15.16 -20.31
C GLY A 74 -21.41 -15.57 -18.96
N ILE A 75 -20.59 -15.60 -17.89
CA ILE A 75 -21.05 -15.90 -16.53
C ILE A 75 -21.68 -14.64 -15.95
N ARG A 76 -22.94 -14.39 -16.34
CA ARG A 76 -23.82 -13.41 -15.69
C ARG A 76 -24.33 -14.03 -14.40
N THR A 77 -23.77 -13.60 -13.27
CA THR A 77 -24.44 -13.69 -11.97
C THR A 77 -24.33 -12.35 -11.29
#